data_AF-A0A842J784-F1
#
_entry.id   AF-A0A842J784-F1
#
_cell.length_a   1.000
_cell.length_b   1.000
_cell.length_c   1.000
_cell.angle_alpha   90.00
_cell.angle_beta   90.00
_cell.angle_gamma   90.00
#
_symmetry.space_group_name_H-M   'P 1'
#
loop_
_entity.id
_entity.type
_entity.pdbx_description
1 polymer ?
#
loop_
_entity_poly.entity_id
_entity_poly.type
_entity_poly.pdbx_seq_one_letter_code
_entity_poly.pdbx_strand_id
1 'polypeptide(L)'
;MKKIFLPLIAASVLAVGADINALQKECDDEKGASYYELGVLYDNGRDGTVQDYQKAAELYSKACELGNGAGCSNLGFLYDNGSGVAQDSKKAAQLYTKACDMGDEAGCSNLGFAYANGRGARQDYAKASEFYAKACDMGNGGGCYNLGNLYAQGRGVKEDTNAAEKYLKKACDMEPELACDRYKEFIQR
;
A
#
# COMPACT_ATOMS: atom_id res chain seq x y z
N MET A 1 43.28 -38.36 16.59
CA MET A 1 41.99 -38.46 17.31
C MET A 1 41.61 -37.10 17.86
N LYS A 2 40.64 -36.41 17.27
CA LYS A 2 39.87 -35.33 17.91
C LYS A 2 38.41 -35.60 17.61
N LYS A 3 37.63 -35.90 18.65
CA LYS A 3 36.19 -36.14 18.58
C LYS A 3 35.47 -34.78 18.51
N ILE A 4 34.62 -34.64 17.49
CA ILE A 4 33.21 -34.20 17.51
C ILE A 4 32.83 -33.10 18.51
N PHE A 5 32.24 -32.00 18.00
CA PHE A 5 30.93 -31.49 18.46
C PHE A 5 30.36 -30.55 17.39
N LEU A 6 29.25 -30.96 16.77
CA LEU A 6 28.26 -30.05 16.18
C LEU A 6 27.15 -29.89 17.21
N PRO A 7 26.57 -28.69 17.31
CA PRO A 7 25.12 -28.62 17.32
C PRO A 7 24.59 -27.66 16.25
N LEU A 8 23.54 -28.15 15.60
CA LEU A 8 22.45 -27.37 15.01
C LEU A 8 22.02 -26.24 15.97
N ILE A 9 21.78 -25.06 15.43
CA ILE A 9 20.72 -24.20 15.94
C ILE A 9 19.88 -23.75 14.75
N ALA A 10 18.79 -24.48 14.52
CA ALA A 10 17.63 -23.91 13.87
C ALA A 10 16.91 -23.05 14.92
N ALA A 11 16.66 -21.79 14.60
CA ALA A 11 15.65 -20.98 15.26
C ALA A 11 15.10 -19.98 14.24
N SER A 12 14.14 -20.47 13.47
CA SER A 12 13.09 -19.67 12.86
C SER A 12 12.13 -19.15 13.95
N VAL A 13 11.46 -18.04 13.66
CA VAL A 13 10.20 -17.56 14.29
C VAL A 13 10.36 -16.66 15.53
N LEU A 14 10.49 -15.35 15.30
CA LEU A 14 9.56 -14.27 15.71
C LEU A 14 10.29 -12.94 15.93
N ALA A 15 10.09 -12.02 14.98
CA ALA A 15 10.26 -10.60 15.22
C ALA A 15 9.25 -10.18 16.31
N VAL A 16 9.73 -9.96 17.53
CA VAL A 16 8.99 -9.24 18.58
C VAL A 16 9.93 -8.20 19.14
N GLY A 17 9.67 -6.94 18.77
CA GLY A 17 10.37 -5.76 19.26
C GLY A 17 11.74 -5.56 18.64
N ALA A 18 11.79 -5.04 17.42
CA ALA A 18 13.00 -4.36 16.98
C ALA A 18 13.22 -3.18 17.94
N ASP A 19 14.32 -3.19 18.70
CA ASP A 19 14.72 -2.05 19.52
C ASP A 19 14.84 -0.85 18.57
N ILE A 20 14.05 0.21 18.79
CA ILE A 20 14.11 1.41 17.95
C ILE A 20 15.52 1.97 17.84
N ASN A 21 16.36 1.78 18.87
CA ASN A 21 17.76 2.17 18.85
C ASN A 21 18.59 1.31 17.88
N ALA A 22 18.24 0.04 17.71
CA ALA A 22 18.83 -0.83 16.70
C ALA A 22 18.37 -0.44 15.28
N LEU A 23 17.08 -0.19 15.07
CA LEU A 23 16.56 0.28 13.77
C LEU A 23 17.18 1.63 13.35
N GLN A 24 17.32 2.57 14.29
CA GLN A 24 17.98 3.85 14.04
C GLN A 24 19.45 3.67 13.63
N LYS A 25 20.15 2.69 14.22
CA LYS A 25 21.53 2.36 13.89
C LYS A 25 21.66 1.58 12.56
N GLU A 26 20.65 0.83 12.17
CA GLU A 26 20.58 0.08 10.90
C GLU A 26 20.18 0.96 9.69
N CYS A 27 19.72 2.20 9.92
CA CYS A 27 19.47 3.18 8.86
C CYS A 27 20.75 3.58 8.08
N ASP A 28 21.93 3.19 8.55
CA ASP A 28 23.23 3.50 7.95
C ASP A 28 23.62 2.60 6.75
N ASP A 29 22.85 1.55 6.47
CA ASP A 29 23.16 0.54 5.43
C ASP A 29 22.49 0.78 4.06
N GLU A 30 21.96 1.97 3.78
CA GLU A 30 21.23 2.32 2.53
C GLU A 30 20.01 1.40 2.22
N LYS A 31 19.49 0.68 3.22
CA LYS A 31 18.35 -0.22 3.04
C LYS A 31 17.05 0.58 3.16
N GLY A 32 16.36 0.81 2.05
CA GLY A 32 15.05 1.50 2.05
C GLY A 32 13.99 0.88 2.97
N ALA A 33 14.11 -0.42 3.29
CA ALA A 33 13.22 -1.12 4.23
C ALA A 33 13.34 -0.64 5.69
N SER A 34 14.56 -0.38 6.20
CA SER A 34 14.72 0.05 7.60
C SER A 34 14.14 1.45 7.83
N TYR A 35 14.33 2.35 6.87
CA TYR A 35 13.67 3.66 6.87
C TYR A 35 12.15 3.56 6.83
N TYR A 36 11.60 2.64 6.03
CA TYR A 36 10.16 2.41 5.97
C TYR A 36 9.63 1.92 7.33
N GLU A 37 10.25 0.90 7.91
CA GLU A 37 9.83 0.32 9.20
C GLU A 37 9.87 1.36 10.33
N LEU A 38 10.95 2.15 10.42
CA LEU A 38 11.04 3.23 11.39
C LEU A 38 9.98 4.31 11.13
N GLY A 39 9.70 4.61 9.86
CA GLY A 39 8.62 5.52 9.46
C GLY A 39 7.27 5.06 9.99
N VAL A 40 6.96 3.76 9.84
CA VAL A 40 5.72 3.14 10.36
C VAL A 40 5.62 3.27 11.88
N LEU A 41 6.72 3.13 12.62
CA LEU A 41 6.71 3.30 14.08
C LEU A 41 6.28 4.72 14.48
N TYR A 42 6.90 5.75 13.89
CA TYR A 42 6.53 7.14 14.14
C TYR A 42 5.13 7.48 13.63
N ASP A 43 4.70 6.91 12.51
CA ASP A 43 3.34 7.11 11.96
C ASP A 43 2.26 6.59 12.92
N ASN A 44 2.54 5.50 13.65
CA ASN A 44 1.58 4.85 14.54
C ASN A 44 1.81 5.12 16.04
N GLY A 45 2.91 5.79 16.43
CA GLY A 45 3.28 5.98 17.83
C GLY A 45 3.48 4.66 18.59
N ARG A 46 4.18 3.70 17.98
CA ARG A 46 4.43 2.35 18.55
C ARG A 46 5.87 2.17 19.04
N ASP A 47 6.10 1.12 19.82
CA ASP A 47 7.43 0.69 20.29
C ASP A 47 8.27 1.80 20.96
N GLY A 48 7.60 2.60 21.81
CA GLY A 48 8.23 3.68 22.57
C GLY A 48 8.35 5.01 21.82
N THR A 49 7.84 5.11 20.59
CA THR A 49 7.68 6.39 19.89
C THR A 49 6.40 7.10 20.29
N VAL A 50 6.43 8.43 20.19
CA VAL A 50 5.22 9.25 20.12
C VAL A 50 4.87 9.42 18.64
N GLN A 51 3.58 9.37 18.30
CA GLN A 51 3.15 9.58 16.93
C GLN A 51 3.66 10.92 16.40
N ASP A 52 4.34 10.88 15.27
CA ASP A 52 4.93 12.04 14.60
C ASP A 52 4.89 11.85 13.08
N TYR A 53 3.86 12.39 12.45
CA TYR A 53 3.67 12.32 11.01
C TYR A 53 4.75 13.08 10.23
N GLN A 54 5.33 14.14 10.81
CA GLN A 54 6.40 14.88 10.14
C GLN A 54 7.66 14.01 10.08
N LYS A 55 7.98 13.33 11.19
CA LYS A 55 9.10 12.38 11.22
C LYS A 55 8.85 11.18 10.32
N ALA A 56 7.64 10.64 10.31
CA ALA A 56 7.25 9.58 9.40
C ALA A 56 7.44 9.99 7.93
N ALA A 57 7.03 11.21 7.56
CA ALA A 57 7.21 11.73 6.20
C ALA A 57 8.69 11.83 5.78
N GLU A 58 9.58 12.29 6.66
CA GLU A 58 11.03 12.31 6.40
C GLU A 58 11.57 10.90 6.12
N LEU A 59 11.17 9.93 6.94
CA LEU A 59 11.62 8.54 6.85
C LEU A 59 11.07 7.84 5.60
N TYR A 60 9.78 8.02 5.30
CA TYR A 60 9.17 7.51 4.09
C TYR A 60 9.77 8.15 2.82
N SER A 61 10.18 9.42 2.85
CA SER A 61 10.92 10.05 1.75
C SER A 61 12.23 9.34 1.48
N LYS A 62 13.03 9.10 2.52
CA LYS A 62 14.29 8.35 2.39
C LYS A 62 14.05 6.92 1.89
N ALA A 63 13.05 6.22 2.44
CA ALA A 63 12.68 4.88 1.97
C ALA A 63 12.32 4.88 0.48
N CYS A 64 11.51 5.84 0.04
CA CYS A 64 11.09 6.00 -1.35
C CYS A 64 12.26 6.36 -2.29
N GLU A 65 13.19 7.19 -1.85
CA GLU A 65 14.42 7.51 -2.57
C GLU A 65 15.32 6.29 -2.77
N LEU A 66 15.36 5.40 -1.77
CA LEU A 66 16.08 4.12 -1.78
C LEU A 66 15.30 2.98 -2.46
N GLY A 67 14.23 3.28 -3.20
CA GLY A 67 13.49 2.30 -4.00
C GLY A 67 12.46 1.46 -3.25
N ASN A 68 12.08 1.84 -2.03
CA ASN A 68 10.99 1.19 -1.31
C ASN A 68 9.62 1.73 -1.77
N GLY A 69 8.86 0.90 -2.48
CA GLY A 69 7.53 1.25 -3.00
C GLY A 69 6.52 1.61 -1.90
N ALA A 70 6.48 0.85 -0.80
CA ALA A 70 5.59 1.12 0.33
C ALA A 70 5.89 2.47 1.01
N GLY A 71 7.17 2.83 1.11
CA GLY A 71 7.61 4.16 1.54
C GLY A 71 7.10 5.26 0.62
N CYS A 72 7.14 5.06 -0.70
CA CYS A 72 6.54 6.01 -1.64
C CYS A 72 5.02 6.12 -1.45
N SER A 73 4.32 5.00 -1.28
CA SER A 73 2.88 4.96 -1.06
C SER A 73 2.46 5.67 0.21
N ASN A 74 3.12 5.39 1.34
CA ASN A 74 2.78 6.02 2.61
C ASN A 74 3.13 7.51 2.61
N LEU A 75 4.24 7.92 1.99
CA LEU A 75 4.52 9.34 1.80
C LEU A 75 3.44 10.01 0.94
N GLY A 76 3.00 9.35 -0.13
CA GLY A 76 1.89 9.83 -0.96
C GLY A 76 0.62 10.03 -0.16
N PHE A 77 0.31 9.09 0.73
CA PHE A 77 -0.84 9.18 1.64
C PHE A 77 -0.74 10.35 2.61
N LEU A 78 0.44 10.60 3.19
CA LEU A 78 0.64 11.77 4.06
C LEU A 78 0.43 13.08 3.30
N TYR A 79 0.95 13.22 2.08
CA TYR A 79 0.70 14.40 1.23
C TYR A 79 -0.77 14.53 0.81
N ASP A 80 -1.47 13.44 0.55
CA ASP A 80 -2.87 13.52 0.12
C ASP A 80 -3.81 13.94 1.26
N ASN A 81 -3.44 13.64 2.51
CA ASN A 81 -4.20 14.01 3.72
C ASN A 81 -3.70 15.29 4.39
N GLY A 82 -2.47 15.74 4.10
CA GLY A 82 -1.84 16.86 4.80
C GLY A 82 -1.39 16.52 6.23
N SER A 83 -1.05 15.26 6.49
CA SER A 83 -0.61 14.78 7.81
C SER A 83 0.91 14.93 7.93
N GLY A 84 1.37 15.81 8.82
CA GLY A 84 2.81 16.06 9.03
C GLY A 84 3.53 16.78 7.87
N VAL A 85 2.83 16.99 6.75
CA VAL A 85 3.27 17.76 5.57
C VAL A 85 2.10 18.60 5.07
N ALA A 86 2.37 19.67 4.31
CA ALA A 86 1.30 20.42 3.65
C ALA A 86 0.59 19.53 2.62
N GLN A 87 -0.75 19.59 2.59
CA GLN A 87 -1.53 18.80 1.65
C GLN A 87 -1.17 19.15 0.20
N ASP A 88 -0.84 18.14 -0.59
CA ASP A 88 -0.53 18.27 -2.01
C ASP A 88 -0.92 16.98 -2.75
N SER A 89 -2.15 16.94 -3.27
CA SER A 89 -2.63 15.77 -4.02
C SER A 89 -1.86 15.56 -5.33
N LYS A 90 -1.24 16.58 -5.93
CA LYS A 90 -0.42 16.41 -7.14
C LYS A 90 0.87 15.67 -6.80
N LYS A 91 1.53 16.04 -5.70
CA LYS A 91 2.69 15.32 -5.18
C LYS A 91 2.31 13.90 -4.77
N ALA A 92 1.16 13.71 -4.14
CA ALA A 92 0.65 12.38 -3.80
C ALA A 92 0.48 11.49 -5.04
N ALA A 93 -0.17 11.98 -6.10
CA ALA A 93 -0.33 11.21 -7.34
C ALA A 93 1.00 10.82 -7.99
N GLN A 94 2.02 11.69 -7.92
CA GLN A 94 3.38 11.37 -8.39
C GLN A 94 4.03 10.26 -7.56
N LEU A 95 3.87 10.31 -6.24
CA LEU A 95 4.41 9.30 -5.33
C LEU A 95 3.70 7.95 -5.50
N TYR A 96 2.37 7.94 -5.63
CA TYR A 96 1.61 6.73 -5.95
C TYR A 96 1.99 6.13 -7.30
N THR A 97 2.29 6.97 -8.31
CA THR A 97 2.82 6.51 -9.60
C THR A 97 4.15 5.80 -9.41
N LYS A 98 5.10 6.44 -8.71
CA LYS A 98 6.41 5.85 -8.42
C LYS A 98 6.29 4.53 -7.65
N ALA A 99 5.39 4.48 -6.65
CA ALA A 99 5.15 3.27 -5.87
C ALA A 99 4.56 2.13 -6.73
N CYS A 100 3.55 2.44 -7.54
CA CYS A 100 2.94 1.47 -8.45
C CYS A 100 3.94 0.93 -9.48
N ASP A 101 4.82 1.78 -10.02
CA ASP A 101 5.89 1.36 -10.93
C ASP A 101 6.95 0.47 -10.25
N MET A 102 7.09 0.58 -8.92
CA MET A 102 7.91 -0.30 -8.08
C MET A 102 7.19 -1.58 -7.63
N GLY A 103 5.95 -1.81 -8.09
CA GLY A 103 5.16 -2.99 -7.77
C GLY A 103 4.42 -2.92 -6.43
N ASP A 104 4.25 -1.73 -5.85
CA ASP A 104 3.46 -1.55 -4.64
C ASP A 104 1.97 -1.50 -4.95
N GLU A 105 1.21 -2.47 -4.42
CA GLU A 105 -0.20 -2.65 -4.73
C GLU A 105 -1.10 -1.56 -4.13
N ALA A 106 -0.74 -1.05 -2.94
CA ALA A 106 -1.42 0.08 -2.32
C ALA A 106 -1.22 1.36 -3.14
N GLY A 107 -0.02 1.57 -3.68
CA GLY A 107 0.33 2.67 -4.56
C GLY A 107 -0.49 2.65 -5.84
N CYS A 108 -0.60 1.49 -6.49
CA CYS A 108 -1.49 1.35 -7.65
C CYS A 108 -2.96 1.60 -7.30
N SER A 109 -3.44 1.08 -6.17
CA SER A 109 -4.83 1.29 -5.73
C SER A 109 -5.14 2.77 -5.47
N ASN A 110 -4.24 3.45 -4.75
CA ASN A 110 -4.36 4.88 -4.46
C ASN A 110 -4.25 5.76 -5.72
N LEU A 111 -3.41 5.37 -6.69
CA LEU A 111 -3.36 6.06 -7.97
C LEU A 111 -4.65 5.87 -8.78
N GLY A 112 -5.22 4.66 -8.76
CA GLY A 112 -6.54 4.41 -9.33
C GLY A 112 -7.61 5.29 -8.70
N PHE A 113 -7.57 5.44 -7.37
CA PHE A 113 -8.45 6.34 -6.62
C PHE A 113 -8.26 7.80 -7.00
N ALA A 114 -7.01 8.24 -7.14
CA ALA A 114 -6.66 9.59 -7.55
C ALA A 114 -7.27 9.92 -8.93
N TYR A 115 -7.15 9.03 -9.91
CA TYR A 115 -7.78 9.19 -11.22
C TYR A 115 -9.30 9.10 -11.18
N ALA A 116 -9.88 8.19 -10.39
CA ALA A 116 -11.35 8.05 -10.29
C ALA A 116 -12.02 9.30 -9.70
N ASN A 117 -11.31 10.06 -8.86
CA ASN A 117 -11.84 11.23 -8.16
C ASN A 117 -11.26 12.56 -8.64
N GLY A 118 -10.30 12.54 -9.58
CA GLY A 118 -9.62 13.74 -10.04
C GLY A 118 -8.76 14.42 -8.96
N ARG A 119 -8.15 13.64 -8.06
CA ARG A 119 -7.25 14.14 -7.00
C ARG A 119 -5.82 14.15 -7.53
N GLY A 120 -5.22 15.33 -7.65
CA GLY A 120 -3.84 15.46 -8.14
C GLY A 120 -3.64 15.20 -9.65
N ALA A 121 -4.68 14.70 -10.33
CA ALA A 121 -4.75 14.49 -11.78
C ALA A 121 -6.18 14.78 -12.26
N ARG A 122 -6.37 14.96 -13.57
CA ARG A 122 -7.72 15.06 -14.13
C ARG A 122 -8.46 13.74 -13.94
N GLN A 123 -9.75 13.81 -13.58
CA GLN A 123 -10.57 12.60 -13.45
C GLN A 123 -10.57 11.78 -14.75
N ASP A 124 -10.32 10.49 -14.61
CA ASP A 124 -10.23 9.52 -15.70
C ASP A 124 -10.54 8.10 -15.21
N TYR A 125 -11.76 7.62 -15.45
CA TYR A 125 -12.15 6.27 -15.03
C TYR A 125 -11.46 5.15 -15.81
N ALA A 126 -11.01 5.41 -17.04
CA ALA A 126 -10.30 4.41 -17.83
C ALA A 126 -8.89 4.18 -17.25
N LYS A 127 -8.18 5.25 -16.91
CA LYS A 127 -6.91 5.11 -16.16
C LYS A 127 -7.13 4.51 -14.78
N ALA A 128 -8.21 4.89 -14.09
CA ALA A 128 -8.52 4.29 -12.79
C ALA A 128 -8.68 2.77 -12.89
N SER A 129 -9.41 2.27 -13.91
CA SER A 129 -9.59 0.83 -14.10
C SER A 129 -8.28 0.10 -14.39
N GLU A 130 -7.38 0.70 -15.18
CA GLU A 130 -6.04 0.14 -15.42
C GLU A 130 -5.23 -0.02 -14.13
N PHE A 131 -5.19 1.00 -13.28
CA PHE A 131 -4.43 0.95 -12.02
C PHE A 131 -5.09 0.06 -10.97
N TYR A 132 -6.42 0.05 -10.88
CA TYR A 132 -7.13 -0.89 -10.02
C TYR A 132 -6.94 -2.35 -10.46
N ALA A 133 -6.88 -2.63 -11.76
CA ALA A 133 -6.56 -3.95 -12.27
C ALA A 133 -5.15 -4.38 -11.86
N LYS A 134 -4.15 -3.52 -12.04
CA LYS A 134 -2.78 -3.79 -11.56
C LYS A 134 -2.75 -4.08 -10.06
N ALA A 135 -3.40 -3.24 -9.24
CA ALA A 135 -3.48 -3.44 -7.80
C ALA A 135 -4.15 -4.78 -7.44
N CYS A 136 -5.27 -5.09 -8.08
CA CYS A 136 -6.02 -6.34 -7.88
C CYS A 136 -5.21 -7.59 -8.27
N ASP A 137 -4.42 -7.51 -9.34
CA ASP A 137 -3.56 -8.60 -9.79
C ASP A 137 -2.38 -8.83 -8.83
N MET A 138 -1.93 -7.78 -8.14
CA MET A 138 -0.94 -7.86 -7.06
C MET A 138 -1.53 -8.21 -5.69
N GLY A 139 -2.84 -8.44 -5.59
CA GLY A 139 -3.49 -8.91 -4.36
C GLY A 139 -4.15 -7.83 -3.49
N ASN A 140 -4.29 -6.59 -3.98
CA ASN A 140 -5.01 -5.54 -3.25
C ASN A 140 -6.52 -5.73 -3.34
N GLY A 141 -7.18 -6.03 -2.22
CA GLY A 141 -8.64 -6.25 -2.16
C GLY A 141 -9.42 -4.99 -2.52
N GLY A 142 -9.00 -3.82 -2.03
CA GLY A 142 -9.56 -2.52 -2.41
C GLY A 142 -9.47 -2.21 -3.91
N GLY A 143 -8.37 -2.59 -4.57
CA GLY A 143 -8.20 -2.49 -6.01
C GLY A 143 -9.22 -3.37 -6.76
N CYS A 144 -9.36 -4.63 -6.34
CA CYS A 144 -10.38 -5.51 -6.90
C CYS A 144 -11.81 -4.98 -6.68
N TYR A 145 -12.09 -4.45 -5.48
CA TYR A 145 -13.39 -3.89 -5.12
C TYR A 145 -13.75 -2.71 -6.04
N ASN A 146 -12.82 -1.77 -6.21
CA ASN A 146 -13.06 -0.60 -7.04
C ASN A 146 -13.19 -0.97 -8.52
N LEU A 147 -12.38 -1.90 -9.02
CA LEU A 147 -12.50 -2.40 -10.39
C LEU A 147 -13.85 -3.08 -10.63
N GLY A 148 -14.30 -3.93 -9.71
CA GLY A 148 -15.60 -4.58 -9.79
C GLY A 148 -16.75 -3.58 -9.85
N ASN A 149 -16.67 -2.48 -9.09
CA ASN A 149 -17.64 -1.40 -9.16
C ASN A 149 -17.59 -0.60 -10.48
N LEU A 150 -16.41 -0.40 -11.08
CA LEU A 150 -16.32 0.25 -12.40
C LEU A 150 -17.00 -0.60 -13.48
N TYR A 151 -16.80 -1.93 -13.48
CA TYR A 151 -17.50 -2.84 -14.37
C TYR A 151 -19.01 -2.90 -14.11
N ALA A 152 -19.44 -2.88 -12.85
CA ALA A 152 -20.86 -2.89 -12.49
C ALA A 152 -21.60 -1.62 -12.93
N GLN A 153 -20.88 -0.51 -13.13
CA GLN A 153 -21.44 0.80 -13.47
C GLN A 153 -21.11 1.25 -14.90
N GLY A 154 -20.30 0.48 -15.65
CA GLY A 154 -19.81 0.87 -16.97
C GLY A 154 -18.98 2.18 -16.95
N ARG A 155 -18.25 2.47 -15.88
CA ARG A 155 -17.47 3.72 -15.74
C ARG A 155 -16.03 3.50 -16.17
N GLY A 156 -15.64 4.10 -17.30
CA GLY A 156 -14.29 3.96 -17.86
C GLY A 156 -13.98 2.58 -18.46
N VAL A 157 -14.93 1.64 -18.35
CA VAL A 157 -14.95 0.32 -18.97
C VAL A 157 -16.36 0.05 -19.47
N LYS A 158 -16.51 -0.87 -20.43
CA LYS A 158 -17.84 -1.34 -20.81
C LYS A 158 -18.46 -2.07 -19.61
N GLU A 159 -19.73 -1.80 -19.33
CA GLU A 159 -20.48 -2.52 -18.30
C GLU A 159 -20.44 -4.03 -18.57
N ASP A 160 -20.08 -4.81 -17.55
CA ASP A 160 -19.94 -6.26 -17.63
C ASP A 160 -20.22 -6.89 -16.26
N THR A 161 -21.39 -7.53 -16.13
CA THR A 161 -21.85 -8.17 -14.90
C THR A 161 -20.94 -9.33 -14.47
N ASN A 162 -20.42 -10.11 -15.43
CA ASN A 162 -19.56 -11.25 -15.11
C ASN A 162 -18.20 -10.77 -14.60
N ALA A 163 -17.63 -9.73 -15.23
CA ALA A 163 -16.39 -9.12 -14.75
C ALA A 163 -16.59 -8.48 -13.37
N ALA A 164 -17.70 -7.76 -13.17
CA ALA A 164 -18.05 -7.16 -11.88
C ALA A 164 -18.15 -8.21 -10.78
N GLU A 165 -18.92 -9.30 -10.99
CA GLU A 165 -19.06 -10.39 -10.04
C GLU A 165 -17.69 -11.02 -9.71
N LYS A 166 -16.90 -11.33 -10.75
CA LYS A 166 -15.56 -11.90 -10.59
C LYS A 166 -14.67 -11.05 -9.69
N TYR A 167 -14.58 -9.74 -9.94
CA TYR A 167 -13.70 -8.86 -9.17
C TYR A 167 -14.25 -8.56 -7.77
N LEU A 168 -15.57 -8.41 -7.60
CA LEU A 168 -16.19 -8.24 -6.28
C LEU A 168 -16.02 -9.50 -5.41
N LYS A 169 -16.15 -10.69 -6.01
CA LYS A 169 -15.87 -11.95 -5.31
C LYS A 169 -14.41 -12.02 -4.89
N LYS A 170 -13.48 -11.73 -5.82
CA LYS A 170 -12.03 -11.73 -5.54
C LYS A 170 -11.70 -10.75 -4.41
N ALA A 171 -12.31 -9.56 -4.40
CA ALA A 171 -12.17 -8.60 -3.31
C ALA A 171 -12.69 -9.15 -1.97
N CYS A 172 -13.86 -9.78 -1.95
CA CYS A 172 -14.42 -10.42 -0.74
C CYS A 172 -13.54 -11.55 -0.21
N ASP A 173 -12.95 -12.36 -1.09
CA ASP A 173 -12.05 -13.44 -0.69
C ASP A 173 -10.74 -12.90 -0.07
N MET A 174 -10.30 -11.69 -0.46
CA MET A 174 -9.08 -11.04 0.04
C MET A 174 -9.32 -10.18 1.30
N GLU A 175 -10.35 -9.35 1.27
CA GLU A 175 -10.70 -8.37 2.31
C GLU A 175 -12.20 -8.47 2.64
N PRO A 176 -12.60 -9.47 3.47
CA PRO A 176 -14.01 -9.75 3.69
C PRO A 176 -14.80 -8.58 4.27
N GLU A 177 -14.19 -7.83 5.20
CA GLU A 177 -14.80 -6.67 5.85
C GLU A 177 -15.04 -5.50 4.88
N LEU A 178 -14.21 -5.37 3.84
CA LEU A 178 -14.37 -4.31 2.85
C LEU A 178 -15.43 -4.67 1.80
N ALA A 179 -15.45 -5.93 1.34
CA ALA A 179 -16.04 -6.27 0.05
C ALA A 179 -17.16 -7.32 0.07
N CYS A 180 -17.28 -8.15 1.11
CA CYS A 180 -18.23 -9.25 1.06
C CYS A 180 -19.69 -8.81 1.07
N ASP A 181 -20.04 -7.74 1.76
CA ASP A 181 -21.42 -7.26 1.76
C ASP A 181 -21.80 -6.68 0.40
N ARG A 182 -20.90 -5.90 -0.22
CA ARG A 182 -21.07 -5.43 -1.60
C ARG A 182 -21.20 -6.57 -2.61
N TYR A 183 -20.43 -7.64 -2.44
CA TYR A 183 -20.52 -8.84 -3.30
C TYR A 183 -21.87 -9.54 -3.13
N LYS A 184 -22.32 -9.79 -1.89
CA LYS A 184 -23.64 -10.39 -1.62
C LYS A 184 -24.78 -9.56 -2.21
N GLU A 185 -24.73 -8.23 -2.06
CA GLU A 185 -25.70 -7.32 -2.66
C GLU A 185 -25.68 -7.36 -4.18
N PHE A 186 -24.52 -7.62 -4.80
CA PHE A 186 -24.40 -7.67 -6.25
C PHE A 186 -25.09 -8.91 -6.84
N ILE A 187 -24.83 -10.09 -6.26
CA ILE A 187 -25.32 -11.38 -6.78
C ILE A 187 -26.82 -11.63 -6.50
N GLN A 188 -27.47 -10.76 -5.72
CA GLN A 188 -28.89 -10.83 -5.41
C GLN A 188 -29.77 -9.99 -6.34
N ARG A 189 -29.17 -9.20 -7.23
CA ARG A 189 -29.86 -8.34 -8.21
C ARG A 189 -30.10 -9.10 -9.51
#